data_AF-A0A7X7UEV0-F1
#
_entry.id   AF-A0A7X7UEV0-F1
#
_cell.length_a   1.000
_cell.length_b   1.000
_cell.length_c   1.000
_cell.angle_alpha   90.00
_cell.angle_beta   90.00
_cell.angle_gamma   90.00
#
_symmetry.space_group_name_H-M   'P 1'
#
loop_
_entity.id
_entity.type
_entity.pdbx_description
1 polymer ?
#
loop_
_entity_poly.entity_id
_entity_poly.type
_entity_poly.pdbx_seq_one_letter_code
_entity_poly.pdbx_strand_id
1 'polypeptide(L)'
;MRFNKLWILPAILLLWIGLGCDSGAGPEGNEEPFCEDQIIDEDFTGGYRAILGFGEGVIPALRLSLGHPGKFNVTLAMNGPTSAFAELSQIDSLAADFDHWPTEPSRAERLLAMRDFLAAYGNPYYQNEDSNYYPPEVVADSYTAGEPLVLPPLYSPDNPDGTYDSVTFFDDESGLAVDFWLAHDLNGNGRRDPGEPVIRQLHEPFVDTNQNGDRDAGEAYDDFGVDGVDGTGDYGEGNGQFDWNPNAAAWRAANPADLAASAALDLTAGYQNSVYLDALEEDPWGFNEQIELLADTLETRLSGAESGVDDFCIRNRLGRYTGLQGDYPVLTEPLWFPEKYFLDLLPGGNPASSIAASDALQIGRFYQALRFLSLRMPNGTNDIHKEDSAIWQIRSFYSEVLEKEVRFGVGFPAGYFNEISAWKSYPVVYVFHDRHSTLADWSYLLADQGDLAHRKLAKQALLIVLDGSRDADGLAGYSHYVNQAATEFGGAYGDVVDELMEYVETTFRVQVAYHDRDDDED
;
A
#
# COMPACT_ATOMS: atom_id res chain seq x y z
N MET A 1 9.09 -11.28 58.65
CA MET A 1 7.70 -11.11 59.15
C MET A 1 6.80 -11.84 58.14
N ARG A 2 5.97 -12.87 58.41
CA ARG A 2 5.02 -13.16 59.53
C ARG A 2 4.09 -11.96 59.78
N PHE A 3 2.76 -12.00 59.68
CA PHE A 3 1.73 -13.07 59.49
C PHE A 3 0.64 -12.54 58.49
N ASN A 4 -0.51 -13.16 58.16
CA ASN A 4 -1.29 -14.28 58.76
C ASN A 4 -2.13 -15.08 57.71
N LYS A 5 -3.20 -15.76 58.15
CA LYS A 5 -4.29 -16.43 57.38
C LYS A 5 -5.65 -16.05 58.01
N LEU A 6 -6.79 -16.17 57.29
CA LEU A 6 -7.92 -17.08 57.66
C LEU A 6 -9.15 -17.08 56.70
N TRP A 7 -9.49 -18.25 56.12
CA TRP A 7 -10.82 -18.93 55.90
C TRP A 7 -12.07 -18.15 55.38
N ILE A 8 -12.94 -18.71 54.51
CA ILE A 8 -13.88 -19.84 54.74
C ILE A 8 -14.19 -20.69 53.48
N LEU A 9 -14.76 -21.89 53.70
CA LEU A 9 -15.03 -23.07 52.85
C LEU A 9 -16.01 -22.95 51.65
N PRO A 10 -16.04 -23.96 50.74
CA PRO A 10 -16.93 -24.02 49.58
C PRO A 10 -18.27 -24.73 49.86
N ALA A 11 -19.34 -24.26 49.21
CA ALA A 11 -20.58 -25.02 49.00
C ALA A 11 -21.42 -24.38 47.87
N ILE A 12 -21.88 -25.24 46.94
CA ILE A 12 -23.05 -25.17 46.04
C ILE A 12 -22.67 -25.93 44.77
N LEU A 13 -22.76 -27.25 44.88
CA LEU A 13 -22.92 -28.17 43.76
C LEU A 13 -24.24 -28.91 44.03
N LEU A 14 -25.02 -29.21 42.98
CA LEU A 14 -26.36 -29.84 43.03
C LEU A 14 -27.51 -28.94 43.54
N LEU A 15 -28.05 -28.11 42.64
CA LEU A 15 -29.49 -28.06 42.37
C LEU A 15 -29.80 -27.18 41.15
N TRP A 16 -29.75 -27.79 39.95
CA TRP A 16 -30.83 -27.74 38.95
C TRP A 16 -30.52 -28.78 37.86
N ILE A 17 -31.34 -29.84 37.83
CA ILE A 17 -31.43 -30.77 36.71
C ILE A 17 -32.74 -30.44 35.99
N GLY A 18 -32.70 -30.35 34.66
CA GLY A 18 -33.91 -30.49 33.85
C GLY A 18 -34.58 -29.19 33.39
N LEU A 19 -33.95 -28.51 32.43
CA LEU A 19 -34.65 -28.16 31.20
C LEU A 19 -33.89 -28.80 30.04
N GLY A 20 -34.63 -29.34 29.08
CA GLY A 20 -34.09 -30.25 28.07
C GLY A 20 -33.28 -29.53 26.99
N CYS A 21 -32.59 -30.33 26.18
CA CYS A 21 -32.23 -29.94 24.82
C CYS A 21 -33.53 -29.71 24.05
N ASP A 22 -34.03 -28.47 24.05
CA ASP A 22 -34.87 -28.01 22.96
C ASP A 22 -33.91 -27.52 21.88
N SER A 23 -33.84 -28.26 20.78
CA SER A 23 -33.22 -27.79 19.53
C SER A 23 -34.17 -26.79 18.87
N GLY A 24 -34.54 -25.76 19.63
CA GLY A 24 -35.28 -24.62 19.13
C GLY A 24 -34.40 -24.00 18.06
N ALA A 25 -34.87 -24.03 16.82
CA ALA A 25 -34.33 -23.18 15.79
C ALA A 25 -34.20 -21.78 16.40
N GLY A 26 -33.00 -21.22 16.36
CA GLY A 26 -32.85 -19.79 16.56
C GLY A 26 -33.82 -19.09 15.60
N PRO A 27 -34.24 -17.84 15.87
CA PRO A 27 -34.92 -17.09 14.84
C PRO A 27 -34.09 -17.22 13.57
N GLU A 28 -34.74 -17.52 12.45
CA GLU A 28 -34.20 -17.34 11.10
C GLU A 28 -33.98 -15.83 10.94
N GLY A 29 -32.98 -15.30 11.64
CA GLY A 29 -32.49 -13.96 11.51
C GLY A 29 -31.90 -13.95 10.13
N ASN A 30 -32.55 -13.19 9.23
CA ASN A 30 -32.25 -13.13 7.81
C ASN A 30 -30.75 -13.34 7.59
N GLU A 31 -30.40 -14.52 7.10
CA GLU A 31 -29.09 -14.73 6.48
C GLU A 31 -29.16 -13.86 5.23
N GLU A 32 -28.85 -12.56 5.39
CA GLU A 32 -28.56 -11.71 4.24
C GLU A 32 -27.53 -12.47 3.43
N PRO A 33 -27.75 -12.65 2.12
CA PRO A 33 -26.86 -13.43 1.32
C PRO A 33 -25.52 -12.71 1.31
N PHE A 34 -24.60 -13.18 2.16
CA PHE A 34 -23.18 -13.11 1.88
C PHE A 34 -23.04 -13.47 0.42
N CYS A 35 -22.31 -12.67 -0.36
CA CYS A 35 -22.23 -12.83 -1.79
C CYS A 35 -21.47 -14.16 -2.08
N GLU A 36 -22.19 -15.28 -2.00
CA GLU A 36 -21.76 -16.68 -1.95
C GLU A 36 -21.77 -17.32 -3.35
N ASP A 37 -21.87 -16.47 -4.37
CA ASP A 37 -21.56 -16.78 -5.75
C ASP A 37 -20.09 -17.25 -5.80
N GLN A 38 -19.90 -18.56 -5.66
CA GLN A 38 -18.61 -19.19 -5.85
C GLN A 38 -18.19 -18.88 -7.29
N ILE A 39 -17.10 -18.12 -7.44
CA ILE A 39 -16.48 -17.94 -8.75
C ILE A 39 -16.10 -19.35 -9.21
N ILE A 40 -16.71 -19.78 -10.31
CA ILE A 40 -16.53 -21.14 -10.83
C ILE A 40 -15.17 -21.20 -11.53
N ASP A 41 -14.51 -22.36 -11.46
CA ASP A 41 -13.15 -22.52 -11.99
C ASP A 41 -13.03 -22.17 -13.50
N GLU A 42 -14.15 -22.20 -14.23
CA GLU A 42 -14.25 -21.83 -15.65
C GLU A 42 -13.99 -20.33 -15.93
N ASP A 43 -14.14 -19.44 -14.95
CA ASP A 43 -13.99 -17.98 -15.13
C ASP A 43 -12.53 -17.52 -15.23
N PHE A 44 -11.54 -18.37 -14.88
CA PHE A 44 -10.12 -18.01 -14.83
C PHE A 44 -9.25 -18.81 -15.80
N THR A 45 -9.07 -18.28 -17.01
CA THR A 45 -8.12 -18.80 -18.02
C THR A 45 -6.69 -18.37 -17.74
N GLY A 46 -6.07 -18.91 -16.69
CA GLY A 46 -4.69 -18.56 -16.31
C GLY A 46 -4.21 -19.26 -15.04
N GLY A 47 -2.97 -18.95 -14.65
CA GLY A 47 -2.53 -19.25 -13.28
C GLY A 47 -3.10 -18.24 -12.31
N TYR A 48 -3.50 -18.67 -11.11
CA TYR A 48 -4.10 -17.75 -10.14
C TYR A 48 -3.03 -16.89 -9.45
N ARG A 49 -3.15 -15.59 -9.65
CA ARG A 49 -2.29 -14.54 -9.07
C ARG A 49 -3.16 -13.56 -8.29
N ALA A 50 -2.75 -13.25 -7.07
CA ALA A 50 -3.30 -12.15 -6.31
C ALA A 50 -2.20 -11.15 -5.94
N ILE A 51 -2.61 -9.92 -5.66
CA ILE A 51 -1.75 -8.81 -5.27
C ILE A 51 -2.35 -8.14 -4.03
N LEU A 52 -1.55 -7.95 -3.00
CA LEU A 52 -1.94 -7.35 -1.73
C LEU A 52 -1.02 -6.17 -1.43
N GLY A 53 -1.58 -4.97 -1.40
CA GLY A 53 -0.93 -3.80 -0.84
C GLY A 53 -1.37 -3.60 0.61
N PHE A 54 -0.41 -3.34 1.49
CA PHE A 54 -0.60 -2.99 2.89
C PHE A 54 0.17 -1.71 3.19
N GLY A 55 -0.46 -0.73 3.86
CA GLY A 55 0.13 0.59 4.07
C GLY A 55 0.50 1.25 2.74
N GLU A 56 1.68 1.85 2.67
CA GLU A 56 2.16 2.57 1.49
C GLU A 56 2.38 1.63 0.26
N GLY A 57 2.37 0.31 0.47
CA GLY A 57 2.29 -0.69 -0.60
C GLY A 57 0.94 -0.76 -1.35
N VAL A 58 -0.10 -0.05 -0.89
CA VAL A 58 -1.41 0.02 -1.54
C VAL A 58 -1.36 0.69 -2.92
N ILE A 59 -0.71 1.85 -3.07
CA ILE A 59 -0.60 2.52 -4.38
C ILE A 59 0.07 1.63 -5.43
N PRO A 60 1.26 1.03 -5.21
CA PRO A 60 1.86 0.15 -6.21
C PRO A 60 1.02 -1.11 -6.48
N ALA A 61 0.35 -1.68 -5.47
CA ALA A 61 -0.57 -2.80 -5.67
C ALA A 61 -1.71 -2.45 -6.63
N LEU A 62 -2.40 -1.34 -6.38
CA LEU A 62 -3.51 -0.87 -7.20
C LEU A 62 -3.06 -0.40 -8.59
N ARG A 63 -1.93 0.31 -8.69
CA ARG A 63 -1.35 0.73 -9.97
C ARG A 63 -1.10 -0.47 -10.88
N LEU A 64 -0.54 -1.55 -10.33
CA LEU A 64 -0.22 -2.75 -11.10
C LEU A 64 -1.47 -3.53 -11.53
N SER A 65 -2.52 -3.59 -10.71
CA SER A 65 -3.73 -4.34 -11.06
C SER A 65 -4.76 -3.57 -11.89
N LEU A 66 -4.87 -2.26 -11.69
CA LEU A 66 -5.74 -1.38 -12.49
C LEU A 66 -5.07 -1.01 -13.82
N GLY A 67 -3.76 -0.77 -13.81
CA GLY A 67 -2.99 -0.44 -15.02
C GLY A 67 -2.74 -1.63 -15.95
N HIS A 68 -2.79 -2.86 -15.44
CA HIS A 68 -2.64 -4.08 -16.24
C HIS A 68 -3.79 -5.07 -15.98
N PRO A 69 -5.00 -4.81 -16.52
CA PRO A 69 -6.14 -5.72 -16.39
C PRO A 69 -5.79 -7.14 -16.84
N GLY A 70 -6.09 -8.13 -16.00
CA GLY A 70 -5.75 -9.54 -16.23
C GLY A 70 -4.36 -9.98 -15.76
N LYS A 71 -3.48 -9.09 -15.28
CA LYS A 71 -2.20 -9.48 -14.64
C LYS A 71 -2.43 -10.18 -13.30
N PHE A 72 -3.48 -9.79 -12.58
CA PHE A 72 -3.91 -10.37 -11.29
C PHE A 72 -5.41 -10.68 -11.30
N ASN A 73 -5.80 -11.80 -10.66
CA ASN A 73 -7.18 -12.24 -10.49
C ASN A 73 -7.86 -11.58 -9.29
N VAL A 74 -7.09 -11.20 -8.26
CA VAL A 74 -7.59 -10.54 -7.06
C VAL A 74 -6.61 -9.48 -6.58
N THR A 75 -7.12 -8.31 -6.23
CA THR A 75 -6.41 -7.18 -5.63
C THR A 75 -6.92 -6.95 -4.21
N LEU A 76 -6.01 -6.76 -3.26
CA LEU A 76 -6.32 -6.31 -1.90
C LEU A 76 -5.53 -5.04 -1.63
N ALA A 77 -6.21 -4.02 -1.13
CA ALA A 77 -5.67 -2.74 -0.73
C ALA A 77 -6.06 -2.50 0.73
N MET A 78 -5.08 -2.53 1.63
CA MET A 78 -5.30 -2.52 3.07
C MET A 78 -4.52 -1.39 3.75
N ASN A 79 -5.23 -0.58 4.51
CA ASN A 79 -4.69 0.36 5.49
C ASN A 79 -3.68 1.37 4.91
N GLY A 80 -3.93 1.89 3.71
CA GLY A 80 -2.96 2.74 3.02
C GLY A 80 -3.56 3.62 1.93
N PRO A 81 -2.76 4.54 1.37
CA PRO A 81 -3.24 5.53 0.41
C PRO A 81 -3.64 4.89 -0.90
N THR A 82 -4.75 5.37 -1.46
CA THR A 82 -5.28 4.95 -2.77
C THR A 82 -5.28 6.07 -3.80
N SER A 83 -4.79 7.26 -3.44
CA SER A 83 -4.63 8.38 -4.35
C SER A 83 -3.22 8.95 -4.26
N ALA A 84 -2.38 8.64 -5.25
CA ALA A 84 -1.05 9.23 -5.36
C ALA A 84 -1.13 10.77 -5.47
N PHE A 85 -2.21 11.29 -6.06
CA PHE A 85 -2.44 12.72 -6.17
C PHE A 85 -2.88 13.37 -4.85
N ALA A 86 -3.59 12.65 -3.97
CA ALA A 86 -3.89 13.14 -2.63
C ALA A 86 -2.61 13.24 -1.78
N GLU A 87 -1.72 12.24 -1.86
CA GLU A 87 -0.39 12.32 -1.23
C GLU A 87 0.40 13.52 -1.79
N LEU A 88 0.41 13.71 -3.12
CA LEU A 88 1.07 14.86 -3.75
C LEU A 88 0.53 16.21 -3.26
N SER A 89 -0.78 16.35 -3.10
CA SER A 89 -1.44 17.55 -2.56
C SER A 89 -1.08 17.81 -1.08
N GLN A 90 -0.97 16.75 -0.27
CA GLN A 90 -0.46 16.86 1.11
C GLN A 90 1.01 17.29 1.14
N ILE A 91 1.84 16.72 0.27
CA ILE A 91 3.26 17.05 0.15
C ILE A 91 3.44 18.52 -0.30
N ASP A 92 2.62 19.00 -1.25
CA ASP A 92 2.64 20.39 -1.70
C ASP A 92 2.18 21.38 -0.62
N SER A 93 1.13 21.04 0.12
CA SER A 93 0.68 21.82 1.27
C SER A 93 1.76 21.95 2.34
N LEU A 94 2.51 20.87 2.59
CA LEU A 94 3.63 20.85 3.54
C LEU A 94 4.87 21.58 2.98
N ALA A 95 5.12 21.56 1.67
CA ALA A 95 6.17 22.36 1.04
C ALA A 95 5.86 23.86 1.13
N ALA A 96 4.61 24.24 0.89
CA ALA A 96 4.15 25.64 0.90
C ALA A 96 4.23 26.29 2.30
N ASP A 97 4.03 25.50 3.37
CA ASP A 97 4.13 25.97 4.76
C ASP A 97 5.19 25.19 5.56
N PHE A 98 6.39 25.08 4.97
CA PHE A 98 7.48 24.23 5.46
C PHE A 98 7.87 24.45 6.94
N ASP A 99 7.67 25.66 7.48
CA ASP A 99 8.05 26.01 8.85
C ASP A 99 6.93 25.78 9.90
N HIS A 100 5.70 25.40 9.51
CA HIS A 100 4.56 25.29 10.44
C HIS A 100 3.80 23.95 10.34
N TRP A 101 4.54 22.85 10.24
CA TRP A 101 3.94 21.51 10.13
C TRP A 101 3.15 21.07 11.38
N PRO A 102 2.13 20.20 11.22
CA PRO A 102 1.51 19.50 12.33
C PRO A 102 2.54 18.68 13.11
N THR A 103 2.39 18.61 14.44
CA THR A 103 3.35 17.90 15.32
C THR A 103 3.36 16.39 15.17
N GLU A 104 2.28 15.80 14.65
CA GLU A 104 2.10 14.35 14.49
C GLU A 104 1.66 14.01 13.06
N PRO A 105 2.20 12.93 12.46
CA PRO A 105 3.49 12.31 12.83
C PRO A 105 4.63 13.33 12.81
N SER A 106 5.76 12.94 13.37
CA SER A 106 6.90 13.84 13.53
C SER A 106 7.43 14.35 12.19
N ARG A 107 8.07 15.51 12.24
CA ARG A 107 8.71 16.15 11.08
C ARG A 107 9.71 15.24 10.35
N ALA A 108 10.46 14.43 11.11
CA ALA A 108 11.38 13.45 10.56
C ALA A 108 10.63 12.35 9.76
N GLU A 109 9.56 11.79 10.31
CA GLU A 109 8.77 10.75 9.64
C GLU A 109 8.06 11.26 8.37
N ARG A 110 7.67 12.55 8.35
CA ARG A 110 7.11 13.23 7.17
C ARG A 110 8.16 13.40 6.08
N LEU A 111 9.34 13.95 6.40
CA LEU A 111 10.44 14.13 5.44
C LEU A 111 10.92 12.80 4.83
N LEU A 112 10.97 11.73 5.63
CA LEU A 112 11.37 10.40 5.14
C LEU A 112 10.29 9.79 4.23
N ALA A 113 9.01 9.87 4.61
CA ALA A 113 7.90 9.46 3.74
C ALA A 113 7.90 10.23 2.41
N MET A 114 8.04 11.56 2.44
CA MET A 114 8.16 12.42 1.25
C MET A 114 9.29 11.95 0.35
N ARG A 115 10.49 11.83 0.91
CA ARG A 115 11.69 11.38 0.19
C ARG A 115 11.44 10.07 -0.55
N ASP A 116 10.82 9.10 0.12
CA ASP A 116 10.66 7.76 -0.42
C ASP A 116 9.49 7.69 -1.43
N PHE A 117 8.43 8.48 -1.26
CA PHE A 117 7.42 8.71 -2.30
C PHE A 117 8.04 9.38 -3.54
N LEU A 118 8.82 10.45 -3.37
CA LEU A 118 9.51 11.14 -4.47
C LEU A 118 10.52 10.22 -5.17
N ALA A 119 11.17 9.32 -4.45
CA ALA A 119 12.07 8.32 -5.03
C ALA A 119 11.32 7.20 -5.77
N ALA A 120 10.07 6.91 -5.41
CA ALA A 120 9.23 5.91 -6.07
C ALA A 120 8.53 6.44 -7.34
N TYR A 121 8.03 7.68 -7.29
CA TYR A 121 7.18 8.28 -8.34
C TYR A 121 7.85 9.42 -9.12
N GLY A 122 9.06 9.82 -8.73
CA GLY A 122 9.76 10.98 -9.26
C GLY A 122 9.52 12.24 -8.42
N ASN A 123 10.39 13.24 -8.54
CA ASN A 123 10.27 14.52 -7.86
C ASN A 123 9.35 15.44 -8.67
N PRO A 124 8.14 15.71 -8.20
CA PRO A 124 7.12 16.40 -8.97
C PRO A 124 7.37 17.91 -9.09
N TYR A 125 8.36 18.45 -8.36
CA TYR A 125 8.63 19.89 -8.28
C TYR A 125 9.67 20.39 -9.26
N TYR A 126 10.46 19.52 -9.91
CA TYR A 126 11.49 19.92 -10.83
C TYR A 126 11.58 18.96 -12.01
N GLN A 127 11.79 19.52 -13.20
CA GLN A 127 12.29 18.76 -14.34
C GLN A 127 13.83 18.73 -14.27
N ASN A 128 14.41 17.54 -14.19
CA ASN A 128 15.84 17.34 -14.28
C ASN A 128 16.12 16.09 -15.12
N GLU A 129 16.85 16.28 -16.24
CA GLU A 129 17.11 15.21 -17.22
C GLU A 129 18.14 14.18 -16.74
N ASP A 130 18.89 14.49 -15.67
CA ASP A 130 19.90 13.64 -15.03
C ASP A 130 19.40 13.02 -13.70
N SER A 131 18.08 12.91 -13.46
CA SER A 131 17.45 13.59 -12.30
C SER A 131 15.95 13.43 -12.10
N ASN A 132 15.35 12.25 -12.33
CA ASN A 132 13.96 12.01 -11.89
C ASN A 132 13.68 12.26 -10.39
N TYR A 133 14.69 12.33 -9.50
CA TYR A 133 14.48 12.57 -8.05
C TYR A 133 15.20 13.80 -7.52
N TYR A 134 16.46 14.02 -7.92
CA TYR A 134 17.21 15.19 -7.47
C TYR A 134 16.77 16.47 -8.21
N PRO A 135 16.69 17.62 -7.52
CA PRO A 135 16.57 18.91 -8.19
C PRO A 135 17.71 19.14 -9.21
N PRO A 136 17.55 20.03 -10.20
CA PRO A 136 18.61 20.40 -11.14
C PRO A 136 19.92 20.75 -10.44
N GLU A 137 21.05 20.40 -11.05
CA GLU A 137 22.42 20.57 -10.52
C GLU A 137 22.74 19.80 -9.21
N VAL A 138 21.77 19.11 -8.58
CA VAL A 138 22.01 18.25 -7.42
C VAL A 138 22.34 16.83 -7.87
N VAL A 139 23.45 16.27 -7.36
CA VAL A 139 23.91 14.90 -7.66
C VAL A 139 23.99 14.07 -6.38
N ALA A 140 23.71 12.76 -6.46
CA ALA A 140 23.56 11.88 -5.29
C ALA A 140 24.73 11.94 -4.27
N ASP A 141 25.97 11.99 -4.74
CA ASP A 141 27.15 12.03 -3.87
C ASP A 141 27.33 13.35 -3.11
N SER A 142 26.80 14.47 -3.64
CA SER A 142 27.08 15.81 -3.13
C SER A 142 26.49 16.08 -1.74
N TYR A 143 25.42 15.39 -1.37
CA TYR A 143 24.74 15.57 -0.08
C TYR A 143 25.39 14.86 1.10
N THR A 144 26.26 13.88 0.84
CA THR A 144 26.87 13.02 1.86
C THR A 144 27.77 13.76 2.85
N ALA A 145 28.15 15.01 2.54
CA ALA A 145 29.06 15.83 3.33
C ALA A 145 28.38 16.61 4.48
N GLY A 146 27.05 16.75 4.50
CA GLY A 146 26.35 17.54 5.51
C GLY A 146 26.34 19.05 5.28
N GLU A 147 26.78 19.52 4.10
CA GLU A 147 26.87 20.95 3.76
C GLU A 147 25.83 21.31 2.67
N PRO A 148 24.96 22.32 2.91
CA PRO A 148 24.13 22.95 1.89
C PRO A 148 24.89 23.33 0.61
N LEU A 149 24.27 23.10 -0.54
CA LEU A 149 24.78 23.51 -1.84
C LEU A 149 24.08 24.80 -2.27
N VAL A 150 24.87 25.82 -2.62
CA VAL A 150 24.38 27.01 -3.31
C VAL A 150 24.43 26.74 -4.81
N LEU A 151 23.28 26.83 -5.45
CA LEU A 151 23.02 26.54 -6.85
C LEU A 151 22.62 27.82 -7.59
N PRO A 152 22.68 27.84 -8.94
CA PRO A 152 22.15 28.96 -9.71
C PRO A 152 20.69 29.28 -9.35
N PRO A 153 20.25 30.55 -9.47
CA PRO A 153 18.86 30.94 -9.26
C PRO A 153 17.90 30.11 -10.12
N LEU A 154 16.92 29.46 -9.48
CA LEU A 154 15.70 29.02 -10.15
C LEU A 154 14.65 30.14 -10.10
N TYR A 155 13.89 30.25 -11.18
CA TYR A 155 12.75 31.15 -11.26
C TYR A 155 11.55 30.56 -10.49
N SER A 156 10.80 31.44 -9.83
CA SER A 156 9.47 31.17 -9.29
C SER A 156 8.76 32.51 -9.03
N PRO A 157 7.47 32.53 -8.64
CA PRO A 157 6.77 33.77 -8.29
C PRO A 157 7.42 34.56 -7.15
N ASP A 158 8.22 33.90 -6.30
CA ASP A 158 8.98 34.52 -5.20
C ASP A 158 10.37 35.04 -5.62
N ASN A 159 10.90 34.57 -6.76
CA ASN A 159 12.19 34.97 -7.34
C ASN A 159 12.08 35.23 -8.86
N PRO A 160 11.16 36.09 -9.33
CA PRO A 160 10.80 36.18 -10.75
C PRO A 160 11.88 36.85 -11.63
N ASP A 161 12.89 37.47 -11.04
CA ASP A 161 14.04 38.05 -11.76
C ASP A 161 15.34 37.26 -11.57
N GLY A 162 15.29 36.13 -10.85
CA GLY A 162 16.47 35.29 -10.58
C GLY A 162 17.52 36.01 -9.71
N THR A 163 17.11 36.89 -8.81
CA THR A 163 18.01 37.65 -7.91
C THR A 163 18.65 36.76 -6.84
N TYR A 164 17.92 35.79 -6.31
CA TYR A 164 18.37 34.94 -5.21
C TYR A 164 18.87 33.60 -5.72
N ASP A 165 20.03 33.16 -5.23
CA ASP A 165 20.55 31.81 -5.49
C ASP A 165 19.62 30.77 -4.85
N SER A 166 19.52 29.59 -5.46
CA SER A 166 18.77 28.47 -4.88
C SER A 166 19.68 27.65 -3.96
N VAL A 167 19.14 27.10 -2.88
CA VAL A 167 19.93 26.39 -1.87
C VAL A 167 19.28 25.06 -1.51
N THR A 168 20.10 24.02 -1.45
CA THR A 168 19.71 22.76 -0.79
C THR A 168 19.87 22.92 0.72
N PHE A 169 19.11 22.22 1.55
CA PHE A 169 19.17 22.46 3.00
C PHE A 169 19.13 21.21 3.88
N PHE A 170 19.44 21.45 5.17
CA PHE A 170 19.20 20.53 6.27
C PHE A 170 18.04 21.08 7.08
N ASP A 171 17.16 20.20 7.51
CA ASP A 171 16.07 20.56 8.41
C ASP A 171 16.56 20.47 9.86
N ASP A 172 16.80 21.62 10.49
CA ASP A 172 17.39 21.73 11.83
C ASP A 172 16.55 21.05 12.93
N GLU A 173 15.24 20.89 12.74
CA GLU A 173 14.34 20.25 13.73
C GLU A 173 14.37 18.71 13.66
N SER A 174 14.34 18.12 12.48
CA SER A 174 14.48 16.66 12.30
C SER A 174 15.93 16.18 12.29
N GLY A 175 16.89 17.07 11.97
CA GLY A 175 18.28 16.73 11.73
C GLY A 175 18.54 16.01 10.40
N LEU A 176 17.57 16.03 9.47
CA LEU A 176 17.65 15.33 8.18
C LEU A 176 18.15 16.25 7.07
N ALA A 177 18.82 15.65 6.08
CA ALA A 177 19.00 16.25 4.76
C ALA A 177 17.64 16.36 4.05
N VAL A 178 17.41 17.48 3.37
CA VAL A 178 16.31 17.64 2.42
C VAL A 178 16.92 17.80 1.03
N ASP A 179 17.31 16.67 0.45
CA ASP A 179 18.02 16.55 -0.83
C ASP A 179 17.10 16.56 -2.07
N PHE A 180 15.78 16.53 -1.83
CA PHE A 180 14.72 16.56 -2.85
C PHE A 180 14.02 17.91 -3.00
N TRP A 181 14.37 18.92 -2.21
CA TRP A 181 13.82 20.28 -2.32
C TRP A 181 14.92 21.34 -2.30
N LEU A 182 14.62 22.44 -2.98
CA LEU A 182 15.40 23.67 -2.96
C LEU A 182 14.60 24.78 -2.28
N ALA A 183 15.29 25.74 -1.69
CA ALA A 183 14.73 26.99 -1.21
C ALA A 183 15.45 28.19 -1.83
N HIS A 184 14.84 29.38 -1.80
CA HIS A 184 15.54 30.61 -2.19
C HIS A 184 16.37 31.15 -1.03
N ASP A 185 17.69 31.30 -1.19
CA ASP A 185 18.57 31.95 -0.20
C ASP A 185 18.41 33.48 -0.31
N LEU A 186 17.34 33.99 0.31
CA LEU A 186 16.94 35.40 0.23
C LEU A 186 17.96 36.34 0.88
N ASN A 187 18.85 35.82 1.73
CA ASN A 187 19.81 36.60 2.49
C ASN A 187 21.29 36.36 2.11
N GLY A 188 21.58 35.40 1.24
CA GLY A 188 22.89 35.12 0.66
C GLY A 188 23.87 34.47 1.64
N ASN A 189 23.39 33.62 2.55
CA ASN A 189 24.22 32.98 3.58
C ASN A 189 24.59 31.52 3.29
N GLY A 190 24.02 30.93 2.24
CA GLY A 190 24.21 29.56 1.81
C GLY A 190 23.47 28.53 2.65
N ARG A 191 22.32 28.89 3.23
CA ARG A 191 21.43 28.01 4.00
C ARG A 191 20.00 28.48 3.85
N ARG A 192 19.05 27.56 4.01
CA ARG A 192 17.64 27.93 4.20
C ARG A 192 17.41 28.43 5.64
N ASP A 193 16.92 29.65 5.79
CA ASP A 193 16.39 30.20 7.04
C ASP A 193 14.85 30.07 7.12
N PRO A 194 14.24 30.09 8.33
CA PRO A 194 12.79 30.13 8.48
C PRO A 194 12.16 31.36 7.82
N GLY A 195 11.11 31.14 7.03
CA GLY A 195 10.49 32.14 6.16
C GLY A 195 11.09 32.24 4.76
N GLU A 196 12.16 31.50 4.44
CA GLU A 196 12.62 31.34 3.05
C GLU A 196 11.79 30.25 2.34
N PRO A 197 11.20 30.56 1.17
CA PRO A 197 10.23 29.68 0.52
C PRO A 197 10.93 28.45 -0.08
N VAL A 198 10.27 27.29 0.05
CA VAL A 198 10.60 26.11 -0.75
C VAL A 198 10.12 26.33 -2.18
N ILE A 199 10.97 26.03 -3.16
CA ILE A 199 10.72 26.25 -4.58
C ILE A 199 9.82 25.12 -5.09
N ARG A 200 8.65 25.47 -5.64
CA ARG A 200 7.63 24.52 -6.11
C ARG A 200 7.28 24.84 -7.57
N GLN A 201 7.62 23.95 -8.50
CA GLN A 201 7.29 24.07 -9.93
C GLN A 201 6.46 22.85 -10.37
N LEU A 202 5.29 22.69 -9.75
CA LEU A 202 4.43 21.50 -9.85
C LEU A 202 3.58 21.47 -11.12
N HIS A 203 3.07 22.64 -11.50
CA HIS A 203 2.18 22.90 -12.64
C HIS A 203 2.16 24.41 -12.88
N GLU A 204 1.64 24.85 -14.02
CA GLU A 204 1.47 26.28 -14.30
C GLU A 204 0.51 26.99 -13.32
N PRO A 205 0.62 28.31 -13.10
CA PRO A 205 -0.33 29.04 -12.26
C PRO A 205 -1.76 28.98 -12.81
N PHE A 206 -2.75 28.60 -11.98
CA PHE A 206 -4.16 28.58 -12.38
C PHE A 206 -5.12 29.14 -11.32
N VAL A 207 -6.31 29.52 -11.77
CA VAL A 207 -7.39 30.03 -10.92
C VAL A 207 -8.32 28.90 -10.53
N ASP A 208 -7.95 28.19 -9.47
CA ASP A 208 -8.80 27.22 -8.77
C ASP A 208 -10.07 27.93 -8.26
N THR A 209 -11.17 27.72 -8.98
CA THR A 209 -12.45 28.38 -8.76
C THR A 209 -13.36 27.57 -7.82
N ASN A 210 -13.11 26.26 -7.69
CA ASN A 210 -13.92 25.34 -6.90
C ASN A 210 -13.26 24.96 -5.54
N GLN A 211 -11.96 25.24 -5.37
CA GLN A 211 -11.08 24.94 -4.23
C GLN A 211 -10.78 23.44 -4.03
N ASN A 212 -10.61 22.68 -5.12
CA ASN A 212 -10.22 21.28 -5.13
C ASN A 212 -8.69 21.06 -5.23
N GLY A 213 -7.89 22.11 -5.47
CA GLY A 213 -6.45 22.02 -5.68
C GLY A 213 -6.04 21.46 -7.05
N ASP A 214 -6.94 21.43 -8.03
CA ASP A 214 -6.77 20.69 -9.28
C ASP A 214 -7.45 21.39 -10.47
N ARG A 215 -6.70 21.63 -11.55
CA ARG A 215 -7.17 22.50 -12.65
C ARG A 215 -8.33 21.88 -13.42
N ASP A 216 -9.48 22.53 -13.34
CA ASP A 216 -10.74 22.07 -13.94
C ASP A 216 -10.94 22.54 -15.40
N ALA A 217 -11.79 21.81 -16.13
CA ALA A 217 -12.11 22.13 -17.51
C ALA A 217 -12.91 23.45 -17.65
N GLY A 218 -12.21 24.52 -17.99
CA GLY A 218 -12.77 25.87 -18.15
C GLY A 218 -12.17 26.90 -17.21
N GLU A 219 -11.33 26.48 -16.27
CA GLU A 219 -10.55 27.38 -15.43
C GLU A 219 -9.43 28.06 -16.22
N ALA A 220 -9.14 29.31 -15.84
CA ALA A 220 -8.08 30.11 -16.40
C ALA A 220 -6.73 29.71 -15.78
N TYR A 221 -5.68 29.75 -16.59
CA TYR A 221 -4.30 29.54 -16.21
C TYR A 221 -3.43 30.56 -16.96
N ASP A 222 -2.26 30.85 -16.40
CA ASP A 222 -1.24 31.66 -17.04
C ASP A 222 -0.22 30.73 -17.71
N ASP A 223 -0.12 30.81 -19.05
CA ASP A 223 0.73 30.01 -19.96
C ASP A 223 2.21 30.46 -19.85
N PHE A 224 2.71 30.48 -18.61
CA PHE A 224 4.04 30.93 -18.18
C PHE A 224 4.96 29.75 -17.82
N GLY A 225 4.56 28.51 -18.13
CA GLY A 225 5.29 27.32 -17.74
C GLY A 225 5.22 27.01 -16.24
N VAL A 226 5.81 25.88 -15.87
CA VAL A 226 5.68 25.28 -14.53
C VAL A 226 6.43 26.05 -13.45
N ASP A 227 7.39 26.90 -13.80
CA ASP A 227 8.01 27.86 -12.88
C ASP A 227 7.12 29.08 -12.59
N GLY A 228 6.12 29.37 -13.45
CA GLY A 228 5.14 30.43 -13.30
C GLY A 228 5.64 31.84 -13.62
N VAL A 229 6.72 32.00 -14.39
CA VAL A 229 7.35 33.28 -14.71
C VAL A 229 7.50 33.49 -16.23
N ASP A 230 6.72 34.43 -16.79
CA ASP A 230 6.76 34.81 -18.21
C ASP A 230 8.18 35.13 -18.72
N GLY A 231 8.64 34.39 -19.74
CA GLY A 231 9.90 34.62 -20.46
C GLY A 231 11.14 33.86 -19.98
N THR A 232 11.01 32.81 -19.16
CA THR A 232 12.15 32.01 -18.67
C THR A 232 12.59 30.91 -19.64
N GLY A 233 11.69 30.39 -20.47
CA GLY A 233 11.91 29.32 -21.44
C GLY A 233 11.82 27.92 -20.84
N ASP A 234 11.05 27.73 -19.77
CA ASP A 234 10.89 26.46 -19.06
C ASP A 234 9.83 25.53 -19.70
N TYR A 235 9.37 24.52 -18.96
CA TYR A 235 8.42 23.54 -19.49
C TYR A 235 6.98 24.07 -19.41
N GLY A 236 6.30 24.07 -20.56
CA GLY A 236 4.92 24.56 -20.71
C GLY A 236 4.84 25.88 -21.47
N GLU A 237 5.76 26.81 -21.19
CA GLU A 237 5.63 28.24 -21.56
C GLU A 237 5.20 28.51 -23.02
N GLY A 238 4.13 29.28 -23.18
CA GLY A 238 3.67 29.85 -24.44
C GLY A 238 3.09 28.84 -25.43
N ASN A 239 2.66 27.66 -24.97
CA ASN A 239 2.20 26.57 -25.83
C ASN A 239 0.67 26.55 -26.03
N GLY A 240 -0.09 27.29 -25.21
CA GLY A 240 -1.54 27.44 -25.28
C GLY A 240 -2.38 26.28 -24.70
N GLN A 241 -1.80 25.42 -23.87
CA GLN A 241 -2.49 24.41 -23.06
C GLN A 241 -1.98 24.48 -21.60
N PHE A 242 -2.75 23.92 -20.66
CA PHE A 242 -2.32 23.86 -19.25
C PHE A 242 -1.37 22.68 -19.03
N ASP A 243 -0.18 22.95 -18.51
CA ASP A 243 0.84 21.92 -18.29
C ASP A 243 1.11 21.60 -16.81
N TRP A 244 1.39 20.32 -16.57
CA TRP A 244 1.94 19.80 -15.33
C TRP A 244 3.43 19.57 -15.53
N ASN A 245 4.21 19.69 -14.46
CA ASN A 245 5.58 19.18 -14.45
C ASN A 245 5.57 17.71 -14.92
N PRO A 246 6.47 17.26 -15.83
CA PRO A 246 6.46 15.89 -16.34
C PRO A 246 6.45 14.81 -15.26
N ASN A 247 7.11 15.06 -14.12
CA ASN A 247 7.10 14.16 -12.98
C ASN A 247 5.75 14.21 -12.25
N ALA A 248 5.17 15.39 -12.01
CA ALA A 248 3.81 15.50 -11.45
C ALA A 248 2.74 14.85 -12.34
N ALA A 249 2.88 14.96 -13.66
CA ALA A 249 2.04 14.25 -14.63
C ALA A 249 2.19 12.72 -14.50
N ALA A 250 3.39 12.20 -14.22
CA ALA A 250 3.62 10.78 -13.97
C ALA A 250 2.96 10.30 -12.66
N TRP A 251 2.93 11.12 -11.59
CA TRP A 251 2.17 10.83 -10.37
C TRP A 251 0.67 10.72 -10.67
N ARG A 252 0.10 11.66 -11.45
CA ARG A 252 -1.30 11.59 -11.89
C ARG A 252 -1.59 10.36 -12.75
N ALA A 253 -0.72 10.05 -13.72
CA ALA A 253 -0.85 8.84 -14.54
C ALA A 253 -0.74 7.53 -13.73
N ALA A 254 -0.09 7.57 -12.56
CA ALA A 254 0.01 6.46 -11.61
C ALA A 254 -1.14 6.39 -10.59
N ASN A 255 -2.05 7.37 -10.57
CA ASN A 255 -3.10 7.51 -9.57
C ASN A 255 -4.18 6.41 -9.73
N PRO A 256 -4.43 5.56 -8.70
CA PRO A 256 -5.42 4.49 -8.80
C PRO A 256 -6.84 4.95 -9.17
N ALA A 257 -7.28 6.13 -8.69
CA ALA A 257 -8.60 6.66 -9.04
C ALA A 257 -8.71 6.98 -10.55
N ASP A 258 -7.68 7.59 -11.14
CA ASP A 258 -7.64 7.90 -12.57
C ASP A 258 -7.55 6.62 -13.43
N LEU A 259 -6.78 5.61 -12.97
CA LEU A 259 -6.72 4.30 -13.60
C LEU A 259 -8.08 3.57 -13.57
N ALA A 260 -8.79 3.64 -12.44
CA ALA A 260 -10.15 3.09 -12.28
C ALA A 260 -11.18 3.79 -13.18
N ALA A 261 -11.10 5.13 -13.27
CA ALA A 261 -11.93 5.92 -14.17
C ALA A 261 -11.62 5.67 -15.66
N SER A 262 -10.39 5.23 -15.98
CA SER A 262 -9.95 5.03 -17.36
C SER A 262 -10.78 4.00 -18.13
N ALA A 263 -11.06 4.28 -19.39
CA ALA A 263 -11.79 3.36 -20.28
C ALA A 263 -11.00 2.09 -20.66
N ALA A 264 -9.71 2.01 -20.30
CA ALA A 264 -8.84 0.86 -20.54
C ALA A 264 -9.05 -0.26 -19.52
N LEU A 265 -9.59 0.06 -18.33
CA LEU A 265 -9.95 -0.94 -17.33
C LEU A 265 -11.16 -1.77 -17.82
N ASP A 266 -10.89 -3.03 -18.17
CA ASP A 266 -11.93 -3.99 -18.54
C ASP A 266 -12.60 -4.57 -17.28
N LEU A 267 -13.86 -4.20 -17.07
CA LEU A 267 -14.69 -4.63 -15.93
C LEU A 267 -15.56 -5.85 -16.29
N THR A 268 -15.02 -6.79 -17.07
CA THR A 268 -15.65 -8.08 -17.35
C THR A 268 -16.00 -8.83 -16.06
N ALA A 269 -16.98 -9.76 -16.13
CA ALA A 269 -17.60 -10.39 -14.96
C ALA A 269 -16.62 -10.93 -13.89
N GLY A 270 -15.48 -11.50 -14.31
CA GLY A 270 -14.43 -11.97 -13.38
C GLY A 270 -13.77 -10.84 -12.56
N TYR A 271 -13.68 -9.63 -13.10
CA TYR A 271 -13.11 -8.46 -12.41
C TYR A 271 -14.06 -7.89 -11.34
N GLN A 272 -15.38 -8.02 -11.51
CA GLN A 272 -16.40 -7.45 -10.63
C GLN A 272 -16.33 -7.95 -9.18
N ASN A 273 -15.68 -9.11 -8.96
CA ASN A 273 -15.45 -9.69 -7.64
C ASN A 273 -13.98 -9.64 -7.21
N SER A 274 -13.10 -8.92 -7.92
CA SER A 274 -11.64 -9.03 -7.75
C SER A 274 -11.00 -8.09 -6.72
N VAL A 275 -11.64 -6.99 -6.32
CA VAL A 275 -11.00 -5.93 -5.51
C VAL A 275 -11.54 -5.87 -4.08
N TYR A 276 -10.64 -5.84 -3.10
CA TYR A 276 -10.90 -5.57 -1.68
C TYR A 276 -10.19 -4.28 -1.27
N LEU A 277 -10.91 -3.30 -0.73
CA LEU A 277 -10.43 -1.98 -0.30
C LEU A 277 -10.78 -1.77 1.18
N ASP A 278 -9.80 -1.48 2.03
CA ASP A 278 -9.98 -1.49 3.48
C ASP A 278 -9.16 -0.38 4.17
N ALA A 279 -9.81 0.52 4.92
CA ALA A 279 -9.19 1.67 5.59
C ALA A 279 -9.49 1.70 7.10
N LEU A 280 -8.59 2.23 7.93
CA LEU A 280 -8.92 2.55 9.32
C LEU A 280 -9.79 3.82 9.38
N GLU A 281 -10.81 3.79 10.22
CA GLU A 281 -11.71 4.93 10.45
C GLU A 281 -11.01 6.10 11.18
N GLU A 282 -9.98 5.79 11.99
CA GLU A 282 -9.17 6.76 12.75
C GLU A 282 -7.76 6.95 12.12
N ASP A 283 -7.64 6.86 10.81
CA ASP A 283 -6.37 7.10 10.11
C ASP A 283 -6.02 8.61 10.03
N PRO A 284 -4.83 9.04 10.49
CA PRO A 284 -4.44 10.46 10.50
C PRO A 284 -4.04 11.03 9.13
N TRP A 285 -4.01 10.23 8.06
CA TRP A 285 -3.63 10.62 6.71
C TRP A 285 -4.82 10.74 5.73
N GLY A 286 -6.03 10.39 6.17
CA GLY A 286 -7.24 10.44 5.36
C GLY A 286 -7.38 9.28 4.37
N PHE A 287 -6.69 8.14 4.58
CA PHE A 287 -6.77 6.99 3.68
C PHE A 287 -8.19 6.42 3.53
N ASN A 288 -9.06 6.62 4.54
CA ASN A 288 -10.48 6.32 4.44
C ASN A 288 -11.19 7.14 3.36
N GLU A 289 -11.02 8.46 3.33
CA GLU A 289 -11.61 9.34 2.31
C GLU A 289 -11.09 8.99 0.90
N GLN A 290 -9.80 8.66 0.78
CA GLN A 290 -9.22 8.18 -0.49
C GLN A 290 -9.83 6.83 -0.94
N ILE A 291 -10.06 5.90 -0.02
CA ILE A 291 -10.64 4.58 -0.30
C ILE A 291 -12.11 4.71 -0.72
N GLU A 292 -12.90 5.53 -0.04
CA GLU A 292 -14.29 5.78 -0.41
C GLU A 292 -14.38 6.41 -1.81
N LEU A 293 -13.50 7.36 -2.16
CA LEU A 293 -13.45 7.97 -3.50
C LEU A 293 -13.08 6.96 -4.61
N LEU A 294 -12.09 6.10 -4.37
CA LEU A 294 -11.73 5.03 -5.31
C LEU A 294 -12.89 4.03 -5.48
N ALA A 295 -13.53 3.66 -4.37
CA ALA A 295 -14.65 2.74 -4.37
C ALA A 295 -15.88 3.30 -5.11
N ASP A 296 -16.21 4.58 -4.91
CA ASP A 296 -17.27 5.30 -5.64
C ASP A 296 -16.97 5.39 -7.15
N THR A 297 -15.69 5.56 -7.52
CA THR A 297 -15.22 5.58 -8.91
C THR A 297 -15.42 4.22 -9.59
N LEU A 298 -15.02 3.13 -8.91
CA LEU A 298 -15.24 1.76 -9.38
C LEU A 298 -16.75 1.42 -9.46
N GLU A 299 -17.54 1.78 -8.44
CA GLU A 299 -19.00 1.61 -8.43
C GLU A 299 -19.69 2.35 -9.58
N THR A 300 -19.26 3.58 -9.89
CA THR A 300 -19.79 4.37 -11.01
C THR A 300 -19.46 3.71 -12.36
N ARG A 301 -18.24 3.17 -12.52
CA ARG A 301 -17.82 2.47 -13.74
C ARG A 301 -18.57 1.14 -13.92
N LEU A 302 -18.78 0.39 -12.83
CA LEU A 302 -19.54 -0.87 -12.82
C LEU A 302 -21.03 -0.65 -13.11
N SER A 303 -21.68 0.28 -12.42
CA SER A 303 -23.11 0.60 -12.65
C SER A 303 -23.36 1.22 -14.03
N GLY A 304 -22.40 1.98 -14.56
CA GLY A 304 -22.44 2.48 -15.94
C GLY A 304 -22.33 1.39 -17.02
N ALA A 305 -21.83 0.20 -16.67
CA ALA A 305 -21.70 -0.93 -17.60
C ALA A 305 -23.01 -1.72 -17.81
N GLU A 306 -23.94 -1.71 -16.85
CA GLU A 306 -25.16 -2.52 -16.90
C GLU A 306 -26.44 -1.79 -16.44
N SER A 307 -27.48 -1.80 -17.28
CA SER A 307 -28.84 -1.47 -16.83
C SER A 307 -29.54 -2.71 -16.27
N GLY A 308 -29.45 -2.94 -14.95
CA GLY A 308 -30.26 -3.97 -14.28
C GLY A 308 -29.64 -4.75 -13.13
N VAL A 309 -28.48 -4.34 -12.59
CA VAL A 309 -27.90 -4.95 -11.38
C VAL A 309 -28.42 -4.21 -10.14
N ASP A 310 -29.08 -4.93 -9.23
CA ASP A 310 -29.64 -4.37 -7.99
C ASP A 310 -28.53 -4.02 -6.97
N ASP A 311 -28.03 -2.79 -7.05
CA ASP A 311 -27.71 -1.77 -6.01
C ASP A 311 -27.23 -2.13 -4.57
N PHE A 312 -26.96 -3.40 -4.22
CA PHE A 312 -26.76 -3.81 -2.81
C PHE A 312 -25.49 -4.63 -2.50
N CYS A 313 -25.00 -5.50 -3.39
CA CYS A 313 -23.77 -6.25 -3.07
C CYS A 313 -22.50 -5.36 -3.17
N ILE A 314 -22.40 -4.25 -3.92
CA ILE A 314 -21.09 -3.57 -4.09
C ILE A 314 -20.55 -2.96 -2.79
N ARG A 315 -21.41 -2.34 -1.97
CA ARG A 315 -21.05 -1.84 -0.63
C ARG A 315 -20.49 -2.92 0.31
N ASN A 316 -20.78 -4.21 0.04
CA ASN A 316 -20.24 -5.37 0.75
C ASN A 316 -19.26 -6.24 -0.11
N ARG A 317 -19.07 -5.96 -1.41
CA ARG A 317 -18.16 -6.69 -2.33
C ARG A 317 -16.83 -5.98 -2.56
N LEU A 318 -16.77 -4.65 -2.39
CA LEU A 318 -15.49 -3.92 -2.33
C LEU A 318 -14.85 -3.97 -0.94
N GLY A 319 -15.56 -4.46 0.09
CA GLY A 319 -15.01 -4.60 1.43
C GLY A 319 -14.85 -3.29 2.22
N ARG A 320 -15.67 -2.26 1.97
CA ARG A 320 -15.66 -1.03 2.79
C ARG A 320 -15.91 -1.36 4.27
N TYR A 321 -14.85 -1.31 5.09
CA TYR A 321 -14.87 -1.69 6.51
C TYR A 321 -15.00 -0.49 7.48
N THR A 322 -15.76 0.54 7.09
CA THR A 322 -16.11 1.65 7.99
C THR A 322 -17.25 1.24 8.94
N GLY A 323 -17.02 1.30 10.26
CA GLY A 323 -18.10 1.21 11.27
C GLY A 323 -18.52 -0.15 11.84
N LEU A 324 -17.72 -1.24 11.71
CA LEU A 324 -18.03 -2.53 12.39
C LEU A 324 -17.69 -2.55 13.90
N GLN A 325 -18.22 -1.57 14.64
CA GLN A 325 -18.33 -1.61 16.12
C GLN A 325 -19.62 -2.29 16.62
N GLY A 326 -20.56 -2.62 15.74
CA GLY A 326 -21.88 -3.17 16.07
C GLY A 326 -22.08 -4.64 15.66
N ASP A 327 -22.43 -5.46 16.64
CA ASP A 327 -23.20 -6.72 16.57
C ASP A 327 -22.71 -7.93 15.75
N TYR A 328 -21.69 -7.82 14.89
CA TYR A 328 -21.06 -9.03 14.35
C TYR A 328 -20.11 -9.67 15.38
N PRO A 329 -20.30 -10.96 15.74
CA PRO A 329 -19.26 -11.69 16.45
C PRO A 329 -18.11 -11.94 15.47
N VAL A 330 -17.11 -11.05 15.48
CA VAL A 330 -15.72 -11.39 15.15
C VAL A 330 -15.43 -12.67 15.93
N LEU A 331 -15.36 -13.81 15.23
CA LEU A 331 -15.47 -15.17 15.77
C LEU A 331 -15.09 -15.24 17.26
N THR A 332 -16.10 -15.14 18.14
CA THR A 332 -15.89 -15.00 19.59
C THR A 332 -15.68 -16.35 20.28
N GLU A 333 -15.63 -17.44 19.50
CA GLU A 333 -14.73 -18.56 19.78
C GLU A 333 -13.35 -17.96 20.02
N PRO A 334 -12.82 -17.93 21.26
CA PRO A 334 -11.55 -17.27 21.49
C PRO A 334 -10.49 -18.05 20.73
N LEU A 335 -10.01 -17.48 19.63
CA LEU A 335 -8.72 -17.79 19.04
C LEU A 335 -7.73 -17.59 20.17
N TRP A 336 -7.36 -18.71 20.81
CA TRP A 336 -6.67 -18.72 22.10
C TRP A 336 -5.19 -18.44 21.87
N PHE A 337 -4.92 -17.25 21.33
CA PHE A 337 -3.59 -16.72 21.15
C PHE A 337 -2.96 -16.56 22.54
N PRO A 338 -1.71 -16.99 22.72
CA PRO A 338 -0.94 -16.52 23.84
C PRO A 338 -0.64 -15.03 23.62
N GLU A 339 -1.48 -14.15 24.20
CA GLU A 339 -1.31 -12.66 24.29
C GLU A 339 0.14 -12.23 24.50
N LYS A 340 0.90 -13.09 25.18
CA LYS A 340 2.29 -12.91 25.55
C LYS A 340 3.29 -12.77 24.38
N TYR A 341 3.06 -13.36 23.21
CA TYR A 341 4.10 -13.42 22.17
C TYR A 341 4.27 -12.13 21.35
N PHE A 342 3.19 -11.38 21.10
CA PHE A 342 3.29 -10.07 20.42
C PHE A 342 3.64 -8.93 21.40
N LEU A 343 3.19 -9.02 22.66
CA LEU A 343 3.56 -8.05 23.71
C LEU A 343 5.07 -8.02 24.03
N ASP A 344 5.80 -9.08 23.71
CA ASP A 344 7.26 -9.17 23.86
C ASP A 344 8.05 -8.68 22.62
N LEU A 345 7.38 -8.37 21.48
CA LEU A 345 8.01 -7.89 20.24
C LEU A 345 8.11 -6.36 20.13
N LEU A 346 7.24 -5.62 20.82
CA LEU A 346 7.31 -4.15 20.86
C LEU A 346 8.33 -3.66 21.90
N PRO A 347 9.29 -2.77 21.56
CA PRO A 347 10.31 -2.27 22.48
C PRO A 347 9.73 -1.26 23.49
N GLY A 348 8.93 -1.72 24.45
CA GLY A 348 8.28 -0.86 25.44
C GLY A 348 7.15 -1.54 26.22
N GLY A 349 7.39 -2.73 26.78
CA GLY A 349 6.35 -3.56 27.37
C GLY A 349 5.57 -2.93 28.54
N ASN A 350 4.44 -2.30 28.24
CA ASN A 350 3.23 -2.28 29.06
C ASN A 350 2.01 -1.85 28.21
N PRO A 351 1.10 -2.76 27.81
CA PRO A 351 -0.04 -2.38 26.97
C PRO A 351 -1.04 -1.52 27.76
N ALA A 352 -1.18 -0.26 27.37
CA ALA A 352 -2.44 0.43 27.58
C ALA A 352 -3.53 -0.31 26.77
N SER A 353 -4.73 -0.46 27.33
CA SER A 353 -5.79 -1.30 26.76
C SER A 353 -6.32 -0.86 25.38
N SER A 354 -5.90 0.32 24.89
CA SER A 354 -6.18 0.81 23.54
C SER A 354 -5.29 0.20 22.46
N ILE A 355 -4.02 -0.08 22.75
CA ILE A 355 -3.06 -0.60 21.75
C ILE A 355 -3.48 -2.02 21.33
N ALA A 356 -3.70 -2.90 22.32
CA ALA A 356 -4.14 -4.28 22.05
C ALA A 356 -5.50 -4.39 21.34
N ALA A 357 -6.35 -3.35 21.42
CA ALA A 357 -7.60 -3.29 20.67
C ALA A 357 -7.37 -2.89 19.20
N SER A 358 -6.43 -1.98 18.92
CA SER A 358 -6.02 -1.63 17.56
C SER A 358 -5.35 -2.82 16.86
N ASP A 359 -4.41 -3.48 17.53
CA ASP A 359 -3.70 -4.65 17.00
C ASP A 359 -4.68 -5.79 16.65
N ALA A 360 -5.64 -6.07 17.55
CA ALA A 360 -6.68 -7.08 17.32
C ALA A 360 -7.62 -6.72 16.14
N LEU A 361 -7.90 -5.43 15.93
CA LEU A 361 -8.69 -4.95 14.79
C LEU A 361 -7.92 -5.12 13.47
N GLN A 362 -6.63 -4.78 13.43
CA GLN A 362 -5.76 -4.99 12.26
C GLN A 362 -5.67 -6.48 11.88
N ILE A 363 -5.43 -7.35 12.85
CA ILE A 363 -5.41 -8.81 12.66
C ILE A 363 -6.77 -9.32 12.15
N GLY A 364 -7.88 -8.84 12.73
CA GLY A 364 -9.23 -9.22 12.29
C GLY A 364 -9.52 -8.84 10.84
N ARG A 365 -9.12 -7.63 10.41
CA ARG A 365 -9.24 -7.15 9.03
C ARG A 365 -8.35 -7.93 8.08
N PHE A 366 -7.12 -8.25 8.48
CA PHE A 366 -6.23 -9.11 7.69
C PHE A 366 -6.78 -10.53 7.51
N TYR A 367 -7.41 -11.12 8.52
CA TYR A 367 -8.11 -12.40 8.37
C TYR A 367 -9.34 -12.31 7.44
N GLN A 368 -10.04 -11.19 7.39
CA GLN A 368 -11.14 -10.96 6.44
C GLN A 368 -10.59 -10.85 5.00
N ALA A 369 -9.48 -10.15 4.80
CA ALA A 369 -8.77 -10.06 3.53
C ALA A 369 -8.29 -11.45 3.05
N LEU A 370 -7.64 -12.24 3.90
CA LEU A 370 -7.27 -13.63 3.59
C LEU A 370 -8.48 -14.53 3.30
N ARG A 371 -9.60 -14.34 4.01
CA ARG A 371 -10.84 -15.09 3.75
C ARG A 371 -11.47 -14.69 2.40
N PHE A 372 -11.53 -13.39 2.11
CA PHE A 372 -12.01 -12.85 0.83
C PHE A 372 -11.24 -13.45 -0.34
N LEU A 373 -9.91 -13.44 -0.24
CA LEU A 373 -8.98 -14.03 -1.19
C LEU A 373 -9.18 -15.55 -1.31
N SER A 374 -9.23 -16.27 -0.18
CA SER A 374 -9.47 -17.72 -0.13
C SER A 374 -10.76 -18.15 -0.82
N LEU A 375 -11.85 -17.39 -0.67
CA LEU A 375 -13.11 -17.68 -1.35
C LEU A 375 -12.98 -17.60 -2.89
N ARG A 376 -11.96 -16.90 -3.40
CA ARG A 376 -11.73 -16.61 -4.82
C ARG A 376 -10.61 -17.43 -5.47
N MET A 377 -9.75 -18.10 -4.68
CA MET A 377 -8.73 -19.01 -5.21
C MET A 377 -9.38 -20.28 -5.81
N PRO A 378 -9.33 -20.50 -7.14
CA PRO A 378 -9.79 -21.74 -7.76
C PRO A 378 -8.89 -22.90 -7.32
N ASN A 379 -9.46 -24.04 -6.95
CA ASN A 379 -8.74 -25.25 -6.51
C ASN A 379 -7.72 -25.12 -5.35
N GLY A 380 -7.61 -23.96 -4.68
CA GLY A 380 -6.74 -23.80 -3.51
C GLY A 380 -7.13 -24.75 -2.37
N THR A 381 -6.14 -25.30 -1.67
CA THR A 381 -6.35 -26.43 -0.75
C THR A 381 -6.37 -26.02 0.73
N ASN A 382 -7.21 -26.70 1.51
CA ASN A 382 -7.21 -26.68 2.99
C ASN A 382 -6.67 -28.00 3.57
N ASP A 383 -6.08 -28.86 2.74
CA ASP A 383 -5.63 -30.20 3.11
C ASP A 383 -4.19 -30.17 3.64
N ILE A 384 -4.08 -30.06 4.97
CA ILE A 384 -2.83 -29.93 5.73
C ILE A 384 -2.70 -31.09 6.72
N HIS A 385 -1.59 -31.82 6.69
CA HIS A 385 -1.29 -32.77 7.76
C HIS A 385 -0.87 -32.01 9.01
N LYS A 386 -1.34 -32.44 10.19
CA LYS A 386 -1.15 -31.71 11.45
C LYS A 386 0.32 -31.49 11.86
N GLU A 387 1.26 -32.25 11.30
CA GLU A 387 2.70 -32.11 11.56
C GLU A 387 3.41 -31.18 10.57
N ASP A 388 2.69 -30.70 9.55
CA ASP A 388 3.22 -29.81 8.52
C ASP A 388 3.28 -28.37 9.04
N SER A 389 4.45 -27.75 8.98
CA SER A 389 4.61 -26.30 9.22
C SER A 389 4.78 -25.55 7.91
N ALA A 390 4.22 -24.34 7.84
CA ALA A 390 4.61 -23.39 6.80
C ALA A 390 6.08 -22.98 6.99
N ILE A 391 6.77 -22.59 5.91
CA ILE A 391 8.20 -22.29 5.94
C ILE A 391 8.46 -20.94 5.28
N TRP A 392 9.03 -20.00 6.05
CA TRP A 392 9.49 -18.72 5.53
C TRP A 392 10.95 -18.80 5.07
N GLN A 393 11.28 -18.20 3.93
CA GLN A 393 12.65 -18.07 3.43
C GLN A 393 12.84 -16.69 2.79
N ILE A 394 13.98 -16.06 3.06
CA ILE A 394 14.43 -14.90 2.27
C ILE A 394 15.27 -15.42 1.09
N ARG A 395 14.99 -14.86 -0.09
CA ARG A 395 15.61 -15.19 -1.37
C ARG A 395 16.05 -13.90 -2.07
N SER A 396 16.81 -14.07 -3.13
CA SER A 396 17.07 -13.01 -4.09
C SER A 396 16.98 -13.53 -5.52
N PHE A 397 16.79 -12.61 -6.46
CA PHE A 397 16.99 -12.81 -7.89
C PHE A 397 17.79 -11.63 -8.44
N TYR A 398 18.51 -11.82 -9.53
CA TYR A 398 19.14 -10.71 -10.25
C TYR A 398 18.09 -10.04 -11.15
N SER A 399 17.83 -8.76 -10.90
CA SER A 399 17.00 -7.91 -11.75
C SER A 399 17.90 -7.32 -12.84
N GLU A 400 17.54 -7.52 -14.11
CA GLU A 400 18.21 -6.85 -15.23
C GLU A 400 17.83 -5.36 -15.25
N VAL A 401 16.58 -5.05 -14.93
CA VAL A 401 16.03 -3.69 -14.81
C VAL A 401 16.78 -2.82 -13.79
N LEU A 402 17.15 -3.36 -12.63
CA LEU A 402 17.90 -2.64 -11.58
C LEU A 402 19.41 -2.92 -11.61
N GLU A 403 19.89 -3.73 -12.54
CA GLU A 403 21.26 -4.24 -12.62
C GLU A 403 21.83 -4.83 -11.30
N LYS A 404 20.97 -5.36 -10.41
CA LYS A 404 21.36 -5.85 -9.06
C LYS A 404 20.57 -7.06 -8.57
N GLU A 405 21.06 -7.67 -7.49
CA GLU A 405 20.29 -8.60 -6.67
C GLU A 405 19.16 -7.88 -5.92
N VAL A 406 17.92 -8.32 -6.13
CA VAL A 406 16.71 -7.89 -5.44
C VAL A 406 16.31 -8.95 -4.44
N ARG A 407 16.08 -8.55 -3.19
CA ARG A 407 15.64 -9.45 -2.12
C ARG A 407 14.12 -9.58 -2.11
N PHE A 408 13.64 -10.75 -1.71
CA PHE A 408 12.22 -10.98 -1.45
C PHE A 408 12.05 -12.10 -0.42
N GLY A 409 10.92 -12.06 0.29
CA GLY A 409 10.45 -13.12 1.16
C GLY A 409 9.53 -14.08 0.41
N VAL A 410 9.71 -15.38 0.62
CA VAL A 410 8.79 -16.41 0.15
C VAL A 410 8.29 -17.25 1.33
N GLY A 411 6.98 -17.24 1.50
CA GLY A 411 6.26 -18.09 2.42
C GLY A 411 5.70 -19.31 1.71
N PHE A 412 6.26 -20.48 2.05
CA PHE A 412 5.78 -21.76 1.56
C PHE A 412 4.66 -22.28 2.46
N PRO A 413 3.50 -22.67 1.90
CA PRO A 413 2.41 -23.22 2.69
C PRO A 413 2.81 -24.54 3.36
N ALA A 414 2.13 -24.86 4.45
CA ALA A 414 2.40 -26.07 5.21
C ALA A 414 2.33 -27.33 4.32
N GLY A 415 3.38 -28.16 4.37
CA GLY A 415 3.47 -29.40 3.62
C GLY A 415 3.98 -29.23 2.19
N TYR A 416 4.34 -28.02 1.74
CA TYR A 416 4.89 -27.77 0.40
C TYR A 416 6.12 -28.65 0.07
N PHE A 417 7.01 -28.89 1.03
CA PHE A 417 8.22 -29.70 0.81
C PHE A 417 8.03 -31.21 1.02
N ASN A 418 6.81 -31.68 1.31
CA ASN A 418 6.52 -33.10 1.51
C ASN A 418 6.43 -33.84 0.17
N GLU A 419 6.96 -35.07 0.12
CA GLU A 419 6.88 -35.93 -1.07
C GLU A 419 5.42 -36.19 -1.50
N ILE A 420 4.49 -36.31 -0.54
CA ILE A 420 3.06 -36.50 -0.78
C ILE A 420 2.42 -35.29 -1.48
N SER A 421 2.97 -34.09 -1.27
CA SER A 421 2.53 -32.84 -1.89
C SER A 421 3.40 -32.41 -3.07
N ALA A 422 4.32 -33.25 -3.54
CA ALA A 422 5.29 -32.88 -4.59
C ALA A 422 4.63 -32.54 -5.94
N TRP A 423 3.41 -33.03 -6.17
CA TRP A 423 2.56 -32.72 -7.33
C TRP A 423 1.63 -31.53 -7.11
N LYS A 424 1.44 -31.06 -5.86
CA LYS A 424 0.57 -29.92 -5.55
C LYS A 424 1.23 -28.62 -6.02
N SER A 425 0.49 -27.87 -6.81
CA SER A 425 0.78 -26.48 -7.20
C SER A 425 -0.13 -25.53 -6.42
N TYR A 426 0.32 -24.30 -6.20
CA TYR A 426 -0.33 -23.36 -5.28
C TYR A 426 -0.65 -22.01 -5.94
N PRO A 427 -1.80 -21.39 -5.61
CA PRO A 427 -2.06 -19.98 -5.86
C PRO A 427 -0.90 -19.09 -5.38
N VAL A 428 -0.65 -17.95 -6.02
CA VAL A 428 0.40 -17.00 -5.62
C VAL A 428 -0.21 -15.68 -5.17
N VAL A 429 0.29 -15.15 -4.06
CA VAL A 429 -0.08 -13.84 -3.51
C VAL A 429 1.18 -12.98 -3.43
N TYR A 430 1.28 -12.00 -4.31
CA TYR A 430 2.33 -10.98 -4.26
C TYR A 430 1.93 -9.90 -3.26
N VAL A 431 2.87 -9.49 -2.42
CA VAL A 431 2.63 -8.59 -1.29
C VAL A 431 3.57 -7.40 -1.36
N PHE A 432 2.97 -6.23 -1.22
CA PHE A 432 3.61 -4.95 -1.05
C PHE A 432 3.24 -4.46 0.35
N HIS A 433 4.18 -4.65 1.27
CA HIS A 433 4.14 -4.23 2.65
C HIS A 433 4.30 -2.71 2.84
N ASP A 434 4.08 -2.25 4.08
CA ASP A 434 4.18 -0.85 4.48
C ASP A 434 5.63 -0.41 4.72
N ARG A 435 5.83 0.87 5.05
CA ARG A 435 7.16 1.44 5.36
C ARG A 435 7.76 1.00 6.71
N HIS A 436 7.01 0.30 7.55
CA HIS A 436 7.39 -0.03 8.94
C HIS A 436 7.74 -1.51 9.16
N SER A 437 7.34 -2.38 8.23
CA SER A 437 7.61 -3.82 8.28
C SER A 437 8.78 -4.22 7.37
N THR A 438 9.45 -5.32 7.76
CA THR A 438 10.55 -5.93 7.00
C THR A 438 10.17 -7.32 6.52
N LEU A 439 10.94 -7.90 5.59
CA LEU A 439 10.80 -9.32 5.23
C LEU A 439 10.85 -10.29 6.43
N ALA A 440 11.40 -9.91 7.59
CA ALA A 440 11.36 -10.77 8.77
C ALA A 440 9.98 -10.77 9.45
N ASP A 441 9.27 -9.65 9.45
CA ASP A 441 7.99 -9.48 10.15
C ASP A 441 6.87 -10.25 9.45
N TRP A 442 6.89 -10.28 8.11
CA TRP A 442 5.97 -11.09 7.29
C TRP A 442 6.12 -12.60 7.49
N SER A 443 7.21 -13.06 8.14
CA SER A 443 7.38 -14.48 8.49
C SER A 443 6.37 -14.98 9.53
N TYR A 444 5.92 -14.10 10.44
CA TYR A 444 4.89 -14.43 11.43
C TYR A 444 3.53 -14.64 10.77
N LEU A 445 3.22 -13.82 9.76
CA LEU A 445 1.95 -13.87 9.02
C LEU A 445 1.77 -15.19 8.26
N LEU A 446 2.86 -15.78 7.77
CA LEU A 446 2.85 -17.10 7.17
C LEU A 446 2.48 -18.20 8.20
N ALA A 447 2.95 -18.09 9.44
CA ALA A 447 2.61 -19.06 10.48
C ALA A 447 1.10 -19.04 10.76
N ASP A 448 0.49 -17.85 10.77
CA ASP A 448 -0.95 -17.65 10.89
C ASP A 448 -1.73 -18.22 9.69
N GLN A 449 -1.26 -18.03 8.45
CA GLN A 449 -1.87 -18.67 7.28
C GLN A 449 -1.89 -20.21 7.43
N GLY A 450 -0.84 -20.79 8.01
CA GLY A 450 -0.79 -22.22 8.34
C GLY A 450 -1.87 -22.66 9.33
N ASP A 451 -2.09 -21.91 10.42
CA ASP A 451 -3.13 -22.21 11.42
C ASP A 451 -4.55 -21.98 10.87
N LEU A 452 -4.78 -20.88 10.14
CA LEU A 452 -6.05 -20.63 9.45
C LEU A 452 -6.41 -21.77 8.51
N ALA A 453 -5.46 -22.23 7.70
CA ALA A 453 -5.70 -23.31 6.76
C ALA A 453 -5.87 -24.67 7.46
N HIS A 454 -5.18 -24.92 8.59
CA HIS A 454 -5.44 -26.08 9.45
C HIS A 454 -6.88 -26.07 10.01
N ARG A 455 -7.39 -24.88 10.34
CA ARG A 455 -8.79 -24.63 10.75
C ARG A 455 -9.78 -24.55 9.58
N LYS A 456 -9.31 -24.69 8.33
CA LYS A 456 -10.09 -24.56 7.08
C LYS A 456 -10.73 -23.18 6.85
N LEU A 457 -10.17 -22.13 7.45
CA LEU A 457 -10.63 -20.74 7.34
C LEU A 457 -10.06 -20.01 6.13
N ALA A 458 -8.88 -20.41 5.65
CA ALA A 458 -8.24 -19.88 4.44
C ALA A 458 -7.56 -21.00 3.64
N LYS A 459 -7.57 -20.90 2.31
CA LYS A 459 -6.82 -21.78 1.41
C LYS A 459 -5.33 -21.46 1.44
N GLN A 460 -4.52 -22.50 1.23
CA GLN A 460 -3.08 -22.38 1.09
C GLN A 460 -2.68 -21.70 -0.22
N ALA A 461 -1.68 -20.83 -0.13
CA ALA A 461 -1.04 -20.16 -1.26
C ALA A 461 0.45 -19.92 -0.96
N LEU A 462 1.24 -19.65 -2.00
CA LEU A 462 2.57 -19.07 -1.88
C LEU A 462 2.44 -17.56 -1.58
N LEU A 463 3.11 -17.09 -0.53
CA LEU A 463 3.18 -15.68 -0.18
C LEU A 463 4.51 -15.11 -0.67
N ILE A 464 4.51 -14.14 -1.57
CA ILE A 464 5.72 -13.51 -2.12
C ILE A 464 5.73 -12.05 -1.67
N VAL A 465 6.60 -11.70 -0.73
CA VAL A 465 6.74 -10.33 -0.22
C VAL A 465 7.99 -9.71 -0.84
N LEU A 466 7.84 -8.70 -1.69
CA LEU A 466 8.99 -7.97 -2.26
C LEU A 466 9.63 -7.10 -1.17
N ASP A 467 10.96 -7.05 -1.11
CA ASP A 467 11.67 -6.17 -0.17
C ASP A 467 11.63 -4.72 -0.69
N GLY A 468 10.77 -3.89 -0.10
CA GLY A 468 10.71 -2.46 -0.41
C GLY A 468 11.82 -1.62 0.26
N SER A 469 12.68 -2.21 1.10
CA SER A 469 13.58 -1.44 1.96
C SER A 469 14.78 -0.81 1.23
N ARG A 470 15.29 0.29 1.81
CA ARG A 470 16.46 1.03 1.32
C ARG A 470 17.72 0.67 2.13
N ASP A 471 18.56 -0.19 1.55
CA ASP A 471 19.85 -0.60 2.14
C ASP A 471 20.85 0.58 2.29
N ALA A 472 20.69 1.65 1.49
CA ALA A 472 21.69 2.71 1.32
C ALA A 472 22.00 3.54 2.57
N ASP A 473 21.05 3.68 3.50
CA ASP A 473 21.14 4.67 4.58
C ASP A 473 21.65 4.10 5.91
N GLY A 474 21.71 2.77 6.06
CA GLY A 474 22.13 2.07 7.29
C GLY A 474 21.21 2.25 8.51
N LEU A 475 20.26 3.18 8.44
CA LEU A 475 19.05 3.25 9.24
C LEU A 475 18.04 2.21 8.73
N ALA A 476 17.00 1.91 9.51
CA ALA A 476 15.88 1.11 9.02
C ALA A 476 15.16 1.92 7.92
N GLY A 477 15.54 1.66 6.66
CA GLY A 477 15.06 2.41 5.51
C GLY A 477 13.58 2.15 5.27
N TYR A 478 12.79 3.19 5.46
CA TYR A 478 11.34 3.22 5.22
C TYR A 478 11.04 2.67 3.82
N SER A 479 10.20 1.63 3.78
CA SER A 479 9.95 0.84 2.58
C SER A 479 8.80 1.38 1.73
N HIS A 480 9.11 2.37 0.89
CA HIS A 480 8.39 2.55 -0.36
C HIS A 480 9.12 1.78 -1.46
N TYR A 481 8.40 1.40 -2.52
CA TYR A 481 8.86 0.47 -3.55
C TYR A 481 9.84 1.11 -4.54
N VAL A 482 10.99 1.52 -3.99
CA VAL A 482 11.94 2.44 -4.58
C VAL A 482 13.07 1.66 -5.26
N ASN A 483 13.05 1.75 -6.59
CA ASN A 483 14.17 1.54 -7.50
C ASN A 483 15.52 1.96 -6.87
N GLN A 484 16.51 1.06 -6.86
CA GLN A 484 17.80 1.28 -6.20
C GLN A 484 18.96 0.61 -6.98
N ALA A 485 19.15 0.98 -8.24
CA ALA A 485 20.45 1.16 -8.94
C ALA A 485 20.19 1.40 -10.45
N ALA A 486 21.00 2.14 -11.22
CA ALA A 486 22.31 2.72 -10.89
C ALA A 486 22.50 4.22 -11.22
N THR A 487 21.49 4.93 -11.77
CA THR A 487 21.59 6.38 -12.04
C THR A 487 20.41 7.20 -11.54
N GLU A 488 19.17 6.87 -11.92
CA GLU A 488 18.02 7.76 -11.69
C GLU A 488 16.78 7.01 -11.20
N PHE A 489 16.06 7.64 -10.28
CA PHE A 489 14.90 7.08 -9.58
C PHE A 489 13.63 7.07 -10.46
N GLY A 490 12.56 6.43 -9.98
CA GLY A 490 11.29 6.31 -10.71
C GLY A 490 11.31 5.33 -11.91
N GLY A 491 10.15 5.13 -12.53
CA GLY A 491 10.00 4.37 -13.78
C GLY A 491 9.74 2.87 -13.62
N ALA A 492 10.80 2.08 -13.44
CA ALA A 492 10.82 0.66 -13.84
C ALA A 492 10.28 -0.36 -12.81
N TYR A 493 9.58 0.10 -11.76
CA TYR A 493 9.09 -0.77 -10.69
C TYR A 493 8.16 -1.90 -11.19
N GLY A 494 7.31 -1.61 -12.18
CA GLY A 494 6.42 -2.62 -12.76
C GLY A 494 7.18 -3.75 -13.45
N ASP A 495 8.29 -3.41 -14.11
CA ASP A 495 9.16 -4.34 -14.81
C ASP A 495 9.90 -5.26 -13.82
N VAL A 496 10.36 -4.73 -12.68
CA VAL A 496 10.95 -5.54 -11.58
C VAL A 496 9.94 -6.53 -11.00
N VAL A 497 8.67 -6.13 -10.91
CA VAL A 497 7.60 -7.06 -10.49
C VAL A 497 7.34 -8.11 -11.56
N ASP A 498 7.41 -7.79 -12.86
CA ASP A 498 7.35 -8.80 -13.93
C ASP A 498 8.53 -9.78 -13.91
N GLU A 499 9.77 -9.31 -13.69
CA GLU A 499 10.94 -10.18 -13.49
C GLU A 499 10.78 -11.09 -12.27
N LEU A 500 10.29 -10.56 -11.13
CA LEU A 500 10.00 -11.35 -9.93
C LEU A 500 8.91 -12.39 -10.21
N MET A 501 7.86 -12.03 -10.95
CA MET A 501 6.78 -12.95 -11.33
C MET A 501 7.34 -14.09 -12.21
N GLU A 502 8.15 -13.78 -13.23
CA GLU A 502 8.79 -14.81 -14.07
C GLU A 502 9.71 -15.71 -13.23
N TYR A 503 10.53 -15.13 -12.33
CA TYR A 503 11.39 -15.90 -11.43
C TYR A 503 10.58 -16.83 -10.52
N VAL A 504 9.50 -16.34 -9.91
CA VAL A 504 8.62 -17.12 -9.02
C VAL A 504 7.95 -18.27 -9.76
N GLU A 505 7.44 -18.00 -10.97
CA GLU A 505 6.69 -18.99 -11.75
C GLU A 505 7.58 -20.05 -12.41
N THR A 506 8.84 -19.73 -12.68
CA THR A 506 9.86 -20.69 -13.18
C THR A 506 10.54 -21.47 -12.05
N THR A 507 10.60 -20.93 -10.82
CA THR A 507 11.33 -21.53 -9.69
C THR A 507 10.44 -22.35 -8.74
N PHE A 508 9.17 -21.98 -8.57
CA PHE A 508 8.28 -22.58 -7.58
C PHE A 508 7.10 -23.33 -8.22
N ARG A 509 6.45 -24.22 -7.45
CA ARG A 509 5.25 -24.95 -7.89
C ARG A 509 4.02 -24.06 -7.78
N VAL A 510 3.95 -23.09 -8.67
CA VAL A 510 2.81 -22.19 -8.86
C VAL A 510 1.69 -22.92 -9.61
N GLN A 511 0.44 -22.58 -9.31
CA GLN A 511 -0.73 -23.07 -10.02
C GLN A 511 -0.85 -22.32 -11.35
N VAL A 512 -0.13 -22.80 -12.37
CA VAL A 512 -0.37 -22.43 -13.77
C VAL A 512 -1.66 -23.14 -14.24
N ALA A 513 -2.41 -22.50 -15.15
CA ALA A 513 -3.73 -22.90 -15.64
C ALA A 513 -3.95 -24.42 -15.70
N TYR A 514 -5.09 -24.86 -15.14
CA TYR A 514 -5.47 -26.27 -15.08
C TYR A 514 -5.58 -26.85 -16.49
N HIS A 515 -4.61 -27.69 -16.85
CA HIS A 515 -4.72 -28.54 -18.04
C HIS A 515 -5.45 -29.79 -17.58
N ASP A 516 -6.73 -29.89 -17.93
CA ASP A 516 -7.57 -31.03 -17.54
C ASP A 516 -6.87 -32.32 -17.97
N ARG A 517 -6.51 -33.12 -16.97
CA ARG A 517 -5.76 -34.35 -17.19
C ARG A 517 -6.80 -35.45 -17.21
N ASP A 518 -7.38 -35.65 -18.39
CA ASP A 518 -8.42 -36.66 -18.65
C ASP A 518 -8.18 -37.93 -17.82
N ASP A 519 -8.96 -38.12 -16.74
CA ASP A 519 -8.87 -39.27 -15.80
C ASP A 519 -9.42 -40.58 -16.44
N ASP A 520 -9.38 -40.66 -17.78
CA ASP A 520 -10.05 -41.66 -18.63
C ASP A 520 -9.13 -42.84 -19.05
N GLU A 521 -7.93 -42.99 -18.47
CA GLU A 521 -7.05 -44.16 -18.67
C GLU A 521 -6.61 -44.85 -17.36
N ASP A 522 -7.45 -45.76 -16.86
CA ASP A 522 -7.08 -46.91 -15.99
C ASP A 522 -7.97 -48.16 -16.30
#